data_AF-F4QFD4-F1
#
_entry.id   AF-F4QFD4-F1
#
_cell.length_a   1.000
_cell.length_b   1.000
_cell.length_c   1.000
_cell.angle_alpha   90.00
_cell.angle_beta   90.00
_cell.angle_gamma   90.00
#
_symmetry.space_group_name_H-M   'P 1'
#
loop_
_entity.id
_entity.type
_entity.pdbx_description
1 polymer ?
#
loop_
_entity_poly.entity_id
_entity_poly.type
_entity_poly.pdbx_seq_one_letter_code
_entity_poly.pdbx_strand_id
1 'polypeptide(L)'
;MSNNDFKDDNDLANKVGTTSTTSTTSTTSTSTVADNVTSTITTTTGEKKKKKKKNKKKKNKQPKQINYDLGEFLQGLADEKDHVDNHIYNYGNVIDVKRVDTSKHWTEATLGQYLKDAGFVRGSEDTQLNKTRIIPFFFHFINKMLFLASKFQDKEEEGDEFGQLGPPEKGTNSDFVALLSFSGSEVFSVIETRLPPSYFILSTLLVVAGYTMGFPTYCQGRFPDTIKHTLVKMNKEIPRTMPDLVIKIQHCYNRYHGSADRQRPIVWDKDKLTQYLKHNLIRQYSTTRYPPTKENFERIIALSKNGMMIVHRTTSTYDNPINDTDSIEVVIEKIGRTVIQLWKKKVAWADDMMLAVLEITLLAFQTGISNYVYPPLTDCLKKVVLDSLEYPLFIFGDDLNIHFSSRTRSN
;
A
#
# COMPACT_ATOMS: atom_id res chain seq x y z
N MET A 1 -20.45 -44.56 -28.18
CA MET A 1 -21.54 -44.88 -29.12
C MET A 1 -22.77 -44.09 -28.69
N SER A 2 -23.42 -43.47 -29.69
CA SER A 2 -24.66 -42.69 -29.66
C SER A 2 -24.58 -41.25 -29.13
N ASN A 3 -24.46 -40.37 -30.12
CA ASN A 3 -24.82 -38.96 -30.19
C ASN A 3 -26.26 -38.71 -29.73
N ASN A 4 -26.52 -37.50 -29.24
CA ASN A 4 -27.75 -36.80 -29.58
C ASN A 4 -27.45 -35.31 -29.80
N ASP A 5 -27.64 -34.93 -31.05
CA ASP A 5 -27.71 -33.57 -31.58
C ASP A 5 -28.87 -32.79 -30.95
N PHE A 6 -28.62 -31.52 -30.62
CA PHE A 6 -29.65 -30.50 -30.62
C PHE A 6 -29.12 -29.30 -31.40
N LYS A 7 -29.57 -29.19 -32.65
CA LYS A 7 -29.60 -27.95 -33.41
C LYS A 7 -30.92 -27.27 -33.08
N ASP A 8 -30.88 -25.96 -32.86
CA ASP A 8 -31.99 -25.12 -33.27
C ASP A 8 -31.47 -23.77 -33.76
N ASP A 9 -31.82 -23.51 -35.01
CA ASP A 9 -31.58 -22.31 -35.77
C ASP A 9 -32.49 -21.18 -35.26
N ASN A 10 -31.95 -19.96 -35.20
CA ASN A 10 -32.78 -18.77 -35.41
C ASN A 10 -31.92 -17.63 -35.95
N ASP A 11 -31.81 -17.62 -37.27
CA ASP A 11 -31.59 -16.44 -38.08
C ASP A 11 -32.85 -15.58 -38.07
N LEU A 12 -32.74 -14.31 -37.67
CA LEU A 12 -33.51 -13.26 -38.35
C LEU A 12 -32.73 -11.94 -38.36
N ALA A 13 -32.44 -11.52 -39.58
CA ALA A 13 -31.74 -10.31 -39.95
C ALA A 13 -32.62 -9.05 -39.90
N ASN A 14 -31.92 -7.92 -40.01
CA ASN A 14 -32.37 -6.54 -40.26
C ASN A 14 -32.66 -5.70 -39.00
N LYS A 15 -32.20 -4.46 -38.86
CA LYS A 15 -31.90 -3.46 -39.90
C LYS A 15 -31.01 -2.34 -39.33
N VAL A 16 -30.18 -1.82 -40.24
CA VAL A 16 -29.33 -0.64 -40.15
C VAL A 16 -30.10 0.60 -39.66
N GLY A 17 -29.49 1.34 -38.73
CA GLY A 17 -29.94 2.65 -38.27
C GLY A 17 -28.74 3.50 -37.83
N THR A 18 -28.16 4.21 -38.78
CA THR A 18 -27.10 5.20 -38.61
C THR A 18 -27.66 6.42 -37.86
N THR A 19 -27.08 6.78 -36.72
CA THR A 19 -27.27 8.11 -36.12
C THR A 19 -25.91 8.73 -35.81
N SER A 20 -25.66 9.81 -36.54
CA SER A 20 -24.51 10.70 -36.43
C SER A 20 -24.65 11.66 -35.24
N THR A 21 -23.53 11.82 -34.54
CA THR A 21 -22.95 13.06 -34.00
C THR A 21 -23.79 13.96 -33.09
N THR A 22 -23.35 14.12 -31.83
CA THR A 22 -23.00 15.45 -31.29
C THR A 22 -21.96 15.29 -30.18
N SER A 23 -20.71 15.64 -30.48
CA SER A 23 -19.62 15.75 -29.52
C SER A 23 -19.58 17.19 -29.02
N THR A 24 -19.92 17.42 -27.76
CA THR A 24 -19.81 18.75 -27.14
C THR A 24 -18.40 18.92 -26.59
N THR A 25 -17.56 19.64 -27.34
CA THR A 25 -16.22 20.04 -26.93
C THR A 25 -16.33 21.29 -26.06
N SER A 26 -16.08 21.16 -24.76
CA SER A 26 -15.96 22.32 -23.87
C SER A 26 -14.53 22.85 -23.91
N THR A 27 -14.34 23.93 -24.66
CA THR A 27 -13.15 24.78 -24.67
C THR A 27 -13.07 25.61 -23.39
N THR A 28 -12.14 25.28 -22.48
CA THR A 28 -11.78 26.16 -21.37
C THR A 28 -10.66 27.08 -21.82
N SER A 29 -10.97 28.37 -21.88
CA SER A 29 -10.07 29.42 -22.32
C SER A 29 -8.99 29.70 -21.27
N THR A 30 -7.75 29.78 -21.76
CA THR A 30 -6.56 30.21 -21.04
C THR A 30 -6.59 31.73 -20.90
N SER A 31 -6.57 32.27 -19.68
CA SER A 31 -6.23 33.68 -19.43
C SER A 31 -4.85 33.77 -18.81
N THR A 32 -3.87 34.09 -19.65
CA THR A 32 -2.52 34.51 -19.26
C THR A 32 -2.58 35.91 -18.66
N VAL A 33 -2.39 36.01 -17.34
CA VAL A 33 -2.02 37.27 -16.68
C VAL A 33 -0.52 37.28 -16.54
N ALA A 34 0.11 38.24 -17.23
CA ALA A 34 1.53 38.49 -17.18
C ALA A 34 1.84 39.36 -15.95
N ASP A 35 2.56 38.80 -14.98
CA ASP A 35 3.20 39.59 -13.93
C ASP A 35 4.70 39.74 -14.24
N ASN A 36 5.02 40.91 -14.78
CA ASN A 36 6.36 41.47 -14.83
C ASN A 36 6.82 41.78 -13.40
N VAL A 37 7.74 40.97 -12.86
CA VAL A 37 8.56 41.38 -11.70
C VAL A 37 9.99 41.57 -12.16
N THR A 38 10.25 42.81 -12.56
CA THR A 38 11.58 43.41 -12.68
C THR A 38 12.23 43.41 -11.31
N SER A 39 13.35 42.71 -11.13
CA SER A 39 14.20 42.87 -9.96
C SER A 39 15.62 43.23 -10.39
N THR A 40 15.93 44.47 -10.05
CA THR A 40 17.10 45.29 -10.32
C THR A 40 18.41 44.59 -9.92
N ILE A 41 19.33 44.48 -10.88
CA ILE A 41 20.73 44.15 -10.63
C ILE A 41 21.43 45.42 -10.17
N THR A 42 21.72 45.52 -8.88
CA THR A 42 22.58 46.59 -8.34
C THR A 42 24.03 46.13 -8.39
N THR A 43 24.75 46.59 -9.41
CA THR A 43 26.21 46.53 -9.51
C THR A 43 26.82 47.55 -8.55
N THR A 44 27.54 47.07 -7.53
CA THR A 44 28.49 47.89 -6.77
C THR A 44 29.89 47.30 -6.89
N THR A 45 30.70 48.00 -7.68
CA THR A 45 32.15 47.91 -7.78
C THR A 45 32.84 48.48 -6.54
N GLY A 46 33.85 47.76 -6.03
CA GLY A 46 34.98 48.34 -5.29
C GLY A 46 35.02 48.09 -3.77
N GLU A 47 35.83 47.13 -3.32
CA GLU A 47 37.13 47.39 -2.63
C GLU A 47 37.66 46.12 -1.93
N LYS A 48 38.91 45.77 -2.24
CA LYS A 48 39.68 44.69 -1.63
C LYS A 48 40.08 45.06 -0.20
N LYS A 49 39.40 44.49 0.81
CA LYS A 49 39.97 44.32 2.16
C LYS A 49 40.23 42.84 2.46
N LYS A 50 41.52 42.47 2.56
CA LYS A 50 42.00 41.16 3.04
C LYS A 50 41.44 40.89 4.44
N LYS A 51 40.40 40.05 4.54
CA LYS A 51 39.86 39.56 5.82
C LYS A 51 40.36 38.12 6.06
N LYS A 52 41.10 37.93 7.16
CA LYS A 52 41.59 36.63 7.66
C LYS A 52 40.46 35.60 7.69
N LYS A 53 40.63 34.50 6.95
CA LYS A 53 39.69 33.38 6.82
C LYS A 53 39.69 32.57 8.13
N LYS A 54 38.78 32.89 9.06
CA LYS A 54 38.50 32.04 10.23
C LYS A 54 37.60 30.89 9.75
N ASN A 55 38.14 29.67 9.68
CA ASN A 55 37.37 28.46 9.40
C ASN A 55 36.30 28.27 10.49
N LYS A 56 35.08 28.75 10.25
CA LYS A 56 33.90 28.38 11.03
C LYS A 56 33.59 26.93 10.68
N LYS A 57 34.00 25.99 11.55
CA LYS A 57 33.48 24.61 11.53
C LYS A 57 31.95 24.70 11.54
N LYS A 58 31.29 24.40 10.41
CA LYS A 58 29.85 24.13 10.40
C LYS A 58 29.65 22.93 11.31
N LYS A 59 29.11 23.16 12.52
CA LYS A 59 28.60 22.06 13.34
C LYS A 59 27.50 21.40 12.51
N ASN A 60 27.75 20.16 12.08
CA ASN A 60 26.68 19.28 11.60
C ASN A 60 25.67 19.20 12.74
N LYS A 61 24.56 19.93 12.62
CA LYS A 61 23.38 19.67 13.45
C LYS A 61 22.97 18.26 13.06
N GLN A 62 23.21 17.30 13.94
CA GLN A 62 22.58 16.00 13.78
C GLN A 62 21.07 16.26 13.68
N PRO A 63 20.38 15.61 12.72
CA PRO A 63 18.94 15.71 12.64
C PRO A 63 18.39 15.33 14.02
N LYS A 64 17.57 16.21 14.61
CA LYS A 64 16.93 15.92 15.90
C LYS A 64 16.17 14.62 15.73
N GLN A 65 16.55 13.61 16.49
CA GLN A 65 15.76 12.40 16.64
C GLN A 65 14.47 12.83 17.34
N ILE A 66 13.40 12.95 16.57
CA ILE A 66 12.09 13.32 17.12
C ILE A 66 11.60 12.07 17.86
N ASN A 67 11.66 12.10 19.19
CA ASN A 67 10.96 11.13 20.03
C ASN A 67 9.48 11.50 19.99
N TYR A 68 8.66 10.59 19.46
CA TYR A 68 7.21 10.72 19.43
C TYR A 68 6.63 9.87 20.55
N ASP A 69 5.69 10.41 21.32
CA ASP A 69 5.00 9.67 22.36
C ASP A 69 4.08 8.59 21.76
N LEU A 70 4.08 7.41 22.39
CA LEU A 70 3.28 6.26 21.98
C LEU A 70 1.78 6.60 22.14
N GLY A 71 1.07 6.87 21.05
CA GLY A 71 -0.37 7.16 21.12
C GLY A 71 -0.85 8.36 20.33
N GLU A 72 0.03 9.32 20.03
CA GLU A 72 -0.38 10.54 19.32
C GLU A 72 -0.55 10.27 17.82
N PHE A 73 -1.72 10.65 17.29
CA PHE A 73 -1.98 10.69 15.86
C PHE A 73 -1.19 11.85 15.26
N LEU A 74 -0.16 11.53 14.49
CA LEU A 74 0.72 12.52 13.90
C LEU A 74 0.04 13.16 12.67
N GLN A 75 -0.65 14.27 12.91
CA GLN A 75 -1.12 15.15 11.85
C GLN A 75 0.10 15.83 11.21
N GLY A 76 0.34 15.60 9.91
CA GLY A 76 1.47 16.18 9.17
C GLY A 76 2.63 15.23 8.80
N LEU A 77 2.42 13.90 8.82
CA LEU A 77 3.35 12.94 8.18
C LEU A 77 2.82 12.40 6.84
N ALA A 78 1.66 12.91 6.39
CA ALA A 78 0.76 12.27 5.43
C ALA A 78 1.22 12.36 3.97
N ASP A 79 1.93 13.42 3.60
CA ASP A 79 2.43 13.59 2.24
C ASP A 79 3.95 13.47 2.19
N GLU A 80 4.48 12.96 1.06
CA GLU A 80 5.92 12.94 0.76
C GLU A 80 6.56 14.33 0.94
N LYS A 81 5.75 15.38 0.83
CA LYS A 81 6.11 16.78 1.09
C LYS A 81 6.18 17.12 2.60
N ASP A 82 5.34 16.56 3.45
CA ASP A 82 5.36 16.89 4.88
C ASP A 82 6.39 16.05 5.67
N HIS A 83 6.81 14.91 5.11
CA HIS A 83 7.80 14.04 5.73
C HIS A 83 9.22 14.60 5.51
N VAL A 84 9.78 15.24 6.54
CA VAL A 84 11.10 15.91 6.54
C VAL A 84 11.13 17.15 5.63
N ASP A 85 10.66 18.29 6.13
CA ASP A 85 10.96 19.62 5.59
C ASP A 85 10.64 19.89 4.10
N ASN A 86 9.48 19.50 3.53
CA ASN A 86 9.20 19.75 2.10
C ASN A 86 10.31 19.20 1.20
N HIS A 87 10.79 17.98 1.49
CA HIS A 87 11.92 17.39 0.78
C HIS A 87 11.62 17.30 -0.72
N ILE A 88 12.39 18.03 -1.51
CA ILE A 88 12.34 17.95 -2.97
C ILE A 88 13.34 16.89 -3.40
N TYR A 89 12.84 15.74 -3.81
CA TYR A 89 13.68 14.64 -4.31
C TYR A 89 14.47 15.07 -5.55
N ASN A 90 15.77 14.78 -5.54
CA ASN A 90 16.56 14.80 -6.75
C ASN A 90 16.55 13.40 -7.38
N TYR A 91 15.68 13.23 -8.39
CA TYR A 91 15.61 12.00 -9.16
C TYR A 91 16.79 11.82 -10.14
N GLY A 92 17.71 12.77 -10.24
CA GLY A 92 18.85 12.69 -11.16
C GLY A 92 18.43 12.63 -12.63
N ASN A 93 19.32 12.09 -13.47
CA ASN A 93 19.03 11.90 -14.89
C ASN A 93 18.20 10.63 -15.09
N VAL A 94 16.87 10.78 -15.12
CA VAL A 94 15.94 9.67 -15.33
C VAL A 94 15.89 9.31 -16.81
N ILE A 95 16.33 8.09 -17.14
CA ILE A 95 16.29 7.56 -18.51
C ILE A 95 15.07 6.65 -18.66
N ASP A 96 14.25 6.93 -19.67
CA ASP A 96 13.11 6.08 -20.02
C ASP A 96 13.59 4.91 -20.88
N VAL A 97 13.63 3.72 -20.29
CA VAL A 97 14.10 2.51 -20.98
C VAL A 97 13.03 2.06 -21.97
N LYS A 98 13.33 2.15 -23.26
CA LYS A 98 12.37 1.82 -24.33
C LYS A 98 12.28 0.31 -24.53
N ARG A 99 11.08 -0.17 -24.91
CA ARG A 99 10.80 -1.55 -25.34
C ARG A 99 11.10 -2.61 -24.27
N VAL A 100 10.75 -2.30 -23.03
CA VAL A 100 10.95 -3.21 -21.90
C VAL A 100 9.84 -4.26 -21.91
N ASP A 101 10.23 -5.50 -22.17
CA ASP A 101 9.32 -6.64 -22.20
C ASP A 101 9.22 -7.26 -20.79
N THR A 102 8.21 -6.83 -20.04
CA THR A 102 7.94 -7.39 -18.71
C THR A 102 7.18 -8.71 -18.75
N SER A 103 6.72 -9.18 -19.92
CA SER A 103 6.07 -10.49 -20.04
C SER A 103 7.07 -11.64 -19.95
N LYS A 104 8.34 -11.39 -20.28
CA LYS A 104 9.42 -12.38 -20.21
C LYS A 104 9.96 -12.54 -18.79
N HIS A 105 10.51 -13.73 -18.52
CA HIS A 105 11.25 -14.01 -17.30
C HIS A 105 12.48 -13.10 -17.17
N TRP A 106 12.66 -12.48 -16.01
CA TRP A 106 13.82 -11.66 -15.69
C TRP A 106 14.75 -12.40 -14.73
N THR A 107 16.03 -12.36 -15.06
CA THR A 107 17.13 -12.78 -14.17
C THR A 107 17.77 -11.57 -13.49
N GLU A 108 18.62 -11.78 -12.48
CA GLU A 108 19.43 -10.70 -11.88
C GLU A 108 20.24 -9.93 -12.93
N ALA A 109 20.72 -10.62 -13.97
CA ALA A 109 21.46 -10.00 -15.07
C ALA A 109 20.56 -9.10 -15.93
N THR A 110 19.35 -9.57 -16.28
CA THR A 110 18.37 -8.78 -17.05
C THR A 110 17.93 -7.54 -16.27
N LEU A 111 17.64 -7.72 -14.98
CA LEU A 111 17.32 -6.64 -14.05
C LEU A 111 18.47 -5.64 -13.93
N GLY A 112 19.71 -6.12 -13.79
CA GLY A 112 20.89 -5.28 -13.66
C GLY A 112 21.19 -4.48 -14.93
N GLN A 113 20.91 -5.06 -16.10
CA GLN A 113 20.98 -4.38 -17.38
C GLN A 113 19.90 -3.30 -17.49
N TYR A 114 18.66 -3.61 -17.12
CA TYR A 114 17.59 -2.62 -17.06
C TYR A 114 17.94 -1.44 -16.14
N LEU A 115 18.45 -1.71 -14.93
CA LEU A 115 18.84 -0.65 -13.98
C LEU A 115 19.97 0.22 -14.55
N LYS A 116 20.97 -0.38 -15.19
CA LYS A 116 22.03 0.35 -15.90
C LYS A 116 21.43 1.26 -16.97
N ASP A 117 20.55 0.74 -17.81
CA ASP A 117 19.91 1.48 -18.90
C ASP A 117 18.97 2.59 -18.40
N ALA A 118 18.39 2.40 -17.21
CA ALA A 118 17.58 3.39 -16.50
C ALA A 118 18.41 4.50 -15.81
N GLY A 119 19.75 4.44 -15.91
CA GLY A 119 20.67 5.45 -15.38
C GLY A 119 21.15 5.21 -13.95
N PHE A 120 20.94 4.01 -13.39
CA PHE A 120 21.55 3.64 -12.11
C PHE A 120 22.98 3.16 -12.32
N VAL A 121 23.87 3.50 -11.38
CA VAL A 121 25.28 3.07 -11.41
C VAL A 121 25.51 2.04 -10.32
N ARG A 122 25.91 0.82 -10.70
CA ARG A 122 26.21 -0.25 -9.75
C ARG A 122 27.39 0.13 -8.86
N GLY A 123 27.24 -0.02 -7.55
CA GLY A 123 28.32 0.24 -6.58
C GLY A 123 28.71 1.71 -6.42
N SER A 124 28.01 2.66 -7.06
CA SER A 124 28.32 4.10 -6.91
C SER A 124 28.11 4.62 -5.49
N GLU A 125 27.34 3.88 -4.69
CA GLU A 125 26.92 4.27 -3.34
C GLU A 125 27.40 3.26 -2.29
N ASP A 126 28.44 2.48 -2.60
CA ASP A 126 29.07 1.50 -1.68
C ASP A 126 29.85 2.20 -0.56
N THR A 127 29.13 2.71 0.43
CA THR A 127 29.72 3.29 1.64
C THR A 127 29.12 2.62 2.88
N GLN A 128 29.93 2.45 3.92
CA GLN A 128 29.44 1.89 5.18
C GLN A 128 28.28 2.70 5.77
N LEU A 129 28.31 4.03 5.62
CA LEU A 129 27.24 4.91 6.07
C LEU A 129 25.90 4.59 5.39
N ASN A 130 25.91 4.37 4.07
CA ASN A 130 24.72 4.01 3.31
C ASN A 130 24.18 2.65 3.73
N LYS A 131 25.07 1.66 3.89
CA LYS A 131 24.72 0.31 4.35
C LYS A 131 24.04 0.35 5.71
N THR A 132 24.64 1.02 6.69
CA THR A 132 24.08 1.15 8.05
C THR A 132 22.72 1.84 8.06
N ARG A 133 22.44 2.74 7.10
CA ARG A 133 21.13 3.39 6.97
C ARG A 133 20.04 2.50 6.36
N ILE A 134 20.40 1.65 5.40
CA ILE A 134 19.45 0.86 4.62
C ILE A 134 19.18 -0.52 5.23
N ILE A 135 20.19 -1.18 5.79
CA ILE A 135 20.09 -2.55 6.33
C ILE A 135 18.94 -2.72 7.34
N PRO A 136 18.66 -1.78 8.27
CA PRO A 136 17.53 -1.94 9.19
C PRO A 136 16.18 -2.07 8.48
N PHE A 137 15.98 -1.35 7.37
CA PHE A 137 14.74 -1.44 6.59
C PHE A 137 14.60 -2.79 5.89
N PHE A 138 15.69 -3.32 5.32
CA PHE A 138 15.71 -4.68 4.79
C PHE A 138 15.32 -5.68 5.87
N PHE A 139 15.98 -5.61 7.02
CA PHE A 139 15.77 -6.54 8.11
C PHE A 139 14.31 -6.56 8.60
N HIS A 140 13.76 -5.38 8.89
CA HIS A 140 12.36 -5.28 9.32
C HIS A 140 11.38 -5.74 8.25
N PHE A 141 11.63 -5.39 6.99
CA PHE A 141 10.76 -5.78 5.88
C PHE A 141 10.76 -7.30 5.67
N ILE A 142 11.93 -7.94 5.67
CA ILE A 142 12.04 -9.39 5.50
C ILE A 142 11.41 -10.16 6.67
N ASN A 143 11.64 -9.73 7.91
CA ASN A 143 10.96 -10.35 9.05
C ASN A 143 9.44 -10.21 8.97
N LYS A 144 8.93 -9.09 8.45
CA LYS A 144 7.49 -8.92 8.21
C LYS A 144 6.98 -9.86 7.13
N MET A 145 7.75 -10.06 6.06
CA MET A 145 7.45 -11.02 4.99
C MET A 145 7.44 -12.47 5.49
N LEU A 146 8.46 -12.87 6.26
CA LEU A 146 8.54 -14.18 6.94
C LEU A 146 7.31 -14.42 7.82
N PHE A 147 6.94 -13.42 8.62
CA PHE A 147 5.77 -13.50 9.49
C PHE A 147 4.46 -13.61 8.72
N LEU A 148 4.36 -13.02 7.51
CA LEU A 148 3.19 -13.22 6.66
C LEU A 148 3.18 -14.62 6.04
N ALA A 149 4.33 -15.07 5.54
CA ALA A 149 4.48 -16.40 4.97
C ALA A 149 4.11 -17.52 5.94
N SER A 150 4.54 -17.42 7.20
CA SER A 150 4.20 -18.41 8.22
C SER A 150 2.71 -18.47 8.57
N LYS A 151 1.93 -17.42 8.27
CA LYS A 151 0.46 -17.47 8.39
C LYS A 151 -0.21 -18.25 7.27
N PHE A 152 0.47 -18.40 6.14
CA PHE A 152 -0.08 -19.02 4.93
C PHE A 152 0.40 -20.46 4.73
N GLN A 153 1.41 -20.91 5.47
CA GLN A 153 1.65 -22.34 5.60
C GLN A 153 0.48 -22.96 6.38
N ASP A 154 -0.32 -23.75 5.68
CA ASP A 154 -1.32 -24.60 6.32
C ASP A 154 -0.61 -25.46 7.36
N LYS A 155 -1.12 -25.43 8.59
CA LYS A 155 -0.55 -26.11 9.77
C LYS A 155 -0.48 -27.64 9.66
N GLU A 156 -0.81 -28.21 8.51
CA GLU A 156 -0.89 -29.66 8.32
C GLU A 156 0.47 -30.29 8.01
N GLU A 157 1.46 -29.51 7.56
CA GLU A 157 2.83 -29.98 7.45
C GLU A 157 3.61 -29.50 8.70
N GLU A 158 4.06 -30.44 9.54
CA GLU A 158 5.07 -30.22 10.61
C GLU A 158 6.45 -29.84 10.02
N GLY A 159 6.48 -28.87 9.11
CA GLY A 159 7.70 -28.30 8.55
C GLY A 159 8.18 -27.14 9.41
N ASP A 160 9.51 -27.00 9.49
CA ASP A 160 10.22 -25.94 10.21
C ASP A 160 9.49 -24.59 10.12
N GLU A 161 9.04 -24.06 11.27
CA GLU A 161 8.54 -22.69 11.35
C GLU A 161 9.59 -21.76 10.74
N PHE A 162 9.18 -20.88 9.82
CA PHE A 162 10.07 -19.85 9.30
C PHE A 162 10.62 -19.03 10.48
N GLY A 163 11.87 -19.33 10.87
CA GLY A 163 12.53 -18.68 11.99
C GLY A 163 12.58 -17.18 11.75
N GLN A 164 12.25 -16.39 12.77
CA GLN A 164 12.54 -14.96 12.73
C GLN A 164 14.06 -14.81 12.58
N LEU A 165 14.50 -13.99 11.62
CA LEU A 165 15.91 -13.66 11.54
C LEU A 165 16.27 -12.91 12.82
N GLY A 166 17.31 -13.38 13.51
CA GLY A 166 17.88 -12.65 14.65
C GLY A 166 18.41 -11.28 14.23
N PRO A 167 18.51 -10.29 15.13
CA PRO A 167 18.96 -8.94 14.79
C PRO A 167 20.28 -8.98 14.01
N PRO A 168 20.51 -8.07 13.04
CA PRO A 168 21.74 -8.07 12.26
C PRO A 168 22.91 -7.92 13.22
N GLU A 169 23.80 -8.91 13.27
CA GLU A 169 24.85 -8.94 14.30
C GLU A 169 25.84 -7.80 14.11
N LYS A 170 26.07 -7.36 12.86
CA LYS A 170 27.05 -6.29 12.55
C LYS A 170 26.70 -5.43 11.31
N GLY A 171 25.56 -5.67 10.65
CA GLY A 171 25.23 -4.96 9.41
C GLY A 171 26.26 -5.25 8.31
N THR A 172 26.78 -6.48 8.30
CA THR A 172 27.80 -6.93 7.35
C THR A 172 27.16 -7.33 6.03
N ASN A 173 27.98 -7.45 4.99
CA ASN A 173 27.53 -7.99 3.70
C ASN A 173 26.89 -9.39 3.84
N SER A 174 27.29 -10.19 4.84
CA SER A 174 26.70 -11.51 5.13
C SER A 174 25.24 -11.43 5.57
N ASP A 175 24.90 -10.49 6.47
CA ASP A 175 23.53 -10.27 6.93
C ASP A 175 22.63 -9.91 5.74
N PHE A 176 23.17 -9.09 4.84
CA PHE A 176 22.48 -8.66 3.62
C PHE A 176 22.24 -9.79 2.63
N VAL A 177 23.25 -10.62 2.38
CA VAL A 177 23.12 -11.79 1.49
C VAL A 177 22.09 -12.76 2.05
N ALA A 178 22.09 -13.04 3.36
CA ALA A 178 21.08 -13.92 3.97
C ALA A 178 19.65 -13.38 3.81
N LEU A 179 19.45 -12.07 4.04
CA LEU A 179 18.16 -11.40 3.88
C LEU A 179 17.63 -11.47 2.43
N LEU A 180 18.52 -11.35 1.46
CA LEU A 180 18.16 -11.37 0.04
C LEU A 180 18.01 -12.76 -0.55
N SER A 181 18.82 -13.73 -0.12
CA SER A 181 18.63 -15.14 -0.46
C SER A 181 17.22 -15.59 -0.06
N PHE A 182 16.73 -15.13 1.09
CA PHE A 182 15.34 -15.36 1.49
C PHE A 182 14.33 -14.68 0.56
N SER A 183 14.57 -13.41 0.19
CA SER A 183 13.69 -12.67 -0.73
C SER A 183 13.58 -13.35 -2.11
N GLY A 184 14.65 -14.03 -2.52
CA GLY A 184 14.71 -14.83 -3.74
C GLY A 184 14.11 -16.23 -3.64
N SER A 185 13.66 -16.66 -2.45
CA SER A 185 13.05 -17.96 -2.23
C SER A 185 11.63 -18.04 -2.81
N GLU A 186 11.09 -19.26 -2.92
CA GLU A 186 9.72 -19.49 -3.37
C GLU A 186 8.67 -18.88 -2.42
N VAL A 187 9.06 -18.50 -1.21
CA VAL A 187 8.17 -17.90 -0.22
C VAL A 187 7.47 -16.65 -0.76
N PHE A 188 8.20 -15.79 -1.48
CA PHE A 188 7.59 -14.60 -2.06
C PHE A 188 6.53 -14.98 -3.09
N SER A 189 6.80 -15.98 -3.94
CA SER A 189 5.83 -16.44 -4.94
C SER A 189 4.60 -17.12 -4.32
N VAL A 190 4.75 -17.78 -3.16
CA VAL A 190 3.62 -18.40 -2.45
C VAL A 190 2.65 -17.34 -1.95
N ILE A 191 3.16 -16.19 -1.48
CA ILE A 191 2.31 -15.16 -0.88
C ILE A 191 2.00 -13.99 -1.82
N GLU A 192 2.60 -13.95 -3.01
CA GLU A 192 2.56 -12.83 -3.95
C GLU A 192 1.14 -12.32 -4.21
N THR A 193 0.19 -13.22 -4.47
CA THR A 193 -1.21 -12.87 -4.77
C THR A 193 -1.95 -12.25 -3.58
N ARG A 194 -1.38 -12.37 -2.38
CA ARG A 194 -1.95 -11.91 -1.10
C ARG A 194 -1.13 -10.80 -0.47
N LEU A 195 -0.17 -10.21 -1.18
CA LEU A 195 0.58 -9.06 -0.69
C LEU A 195 -0.07 -7.76 -1.15
N PRO A 196 -0.19 -6.76 -0.27
CA PRO A 196 -0.64 -5.45 -0.69
C PRO A 196 0.43 -4.75 -1.54
N PRO A 197 0.04 -3.77 -2.38
CA PRO A 197 0.95 -3.13 -3.34
C PRO A 197 2.23 -2.53 -2.72
N SER A 198 2.19 -2.07 -1.47
CA SER A 198 3.37 -1.48 -0.81
C SER A 198 4.56 -2.42 -0.70
N TYR A 199 4.32 -3.73 -0.61
CA TYR A 199 5.38 -4.73 -0.53
C TYR A 199 6.20 -4.77 -1.82
N PHE A 200 5.55 -4.69 -2.98
CA PHE A 200 6.25 -4.63 -4.27
C PHE A 200 7.01 -3.32 -4.42
N ILE A 201 6.44 -2.21 -3.96
CA ILE A 201 7.09 -0.89 -3.98
C ILE A 201 8.35 -0.91 -3.12
N LEU A 202 8.23 -1.34 -1.86
CA LEU A 202 9.35 -1.37 -0.94
C LEU A 202 10.42 -2.37 -1.38
N SER A 203 10.04 -3.57 -1.81
CA SER A 203 10.95 -4.55 -2.44
C SER A 203 11.72 -3.93 -3.61
N THR A 204 11.04 -3.21 -4.50
CA THR A 204 11.66 -2.54 -5.65
C THR A 204 12.70 -1.51 -5.19
N LEU A 205 12.35 -0.64 -4.25
CA LEU A 205 13.26 0.39 -3.73
C LEU A 205 14.48 -0.23 -3.04
N LEU A 206 14.25 -1.28 -2.25
CA LEU A 206 15.31 -2.02 -1.58
C LEU A 206 16.24 -2.69 -2.59
N VAL A 207 15.73 -3.36 -3.62
CA VAL A 207 16.54 -3.96 -4.69
C VAL A 207 17.40 -2.92 -5.43
N VAL A 208 16.83 -1.75 -5.74
CA VAL A 208 17.59 -0.63 -6.34
C VAL A 208 18.70 -0.14 -5.39
N ALA A 209 18.40 0.00 -4.10
CA ALA A 209 19.42 0.34 -3.11
C ALA A 209 20.51 -0.72 -3.05
N GLY A 210 20.13 -2.01 -3.15
CA GLY A 210 21.08 -3.12 -3.20
C GLY A 210 22.02 -3.06 -4.40
N TYR A 211 21.47 -2.80 -5.58
CA TYR A 211 22.23 -2.62 -6.82
C TYR A 211 23.22 -1.45 -6.74
N THR A 212 22.75 -0.28 -6.31
CA THR A 212 23.56 0.95 -6.23
C THR A 212 24.64 0.88 -5.14
N MET A 213 24.41 0.12 -4.06
CA MET A 213 25.45 -0.21 -3.07
C MET A 213 26.40 -1.32 -3.56
N GLY A 214 26.17 -1.91 -4.73
CA GLY A 214 27.06 -2.92 -5.31
C GLY A 214 26.99 -4.26 -4.60
N PHE A 215 25.93 -4.54 -3.84
CA PHE A 215 25.81 -5.83 -3.17
C PHE A 215 25.77 -6.97 -4.22
N PRO A 216 26.52 -8.06 -3.97
CA PRO A 216 26.33 -9.27 -4.76
C PRO A 216 24.93 -9.80 -4.49
N THR A 217 24.38 -10.52 -5.47
CA THR A 217 23.13 -11.26 -5.30
C THR A 217 22.00 -10.38 -4.77
N TYR A 218 21.95 -9.13 -5.25
CA TYR A 218 21.04 -8.10 -4.74
C TYR A 218 19.56 -8.41 -5.06
N CYS A 219 19.34 -9.40 -5.92
CA CYS A 219 18.05 -9.93 -6.31
C CYS A 219 18.26 -11.35 -6.87
N GLN A 220 17.75 -12.40 -6.22
CA GLN A 220 17.94 -13.79 -6.64
C GLN A 220 16.62 -14.50 -6.96
N GLY A 221 16.73 -15.67 -7.61
CA GLY A 221 15.59 -16.56 -7.85
C GLY A 221 14.49 -15.89 -8.68
N ARG A 222 13.25 -15.98 -8.21
CA ARG A 222 12.07 -15.38 -8.86
C ARG A 222 11.86 -13.91 -8.51
N PHE A 223 12.67 -13.35 -7.63
CA PHE A 223 12.47 -11.97 -7.16
C PHE A 223 12.54 -10.90 -8.26
N PRO A 224 13.40 -11.00 -9.30
CA PRO A 224 13.38 -10.06 -10.41
C PRO A 224 12.03 -10.05 -11.15
N ASP A 225 11.41 -11.23 -11.30
CA ASP A 225 10.10 -11.38 -11.94
C ASP A 225 8.98 -10.73 -11.14
N THR A 226 9.02 -10.92 -9.82
CA THR A 226 8.06 -10.32 -8.89
C THR A 226 8.08 -8.79 -8.95
N ILE A 227 9.25 -8.16 -9.05
CA ILE A 227 9.36 -6.69 -8.97
C ILE A 227 9.37 -5.98 -10.33
N LYS A 228 9.62 -6.67 -11.46
CA LYS A 228 9.85 -6.01 -12.77
C LYS A 228 8.73 -5.06 -13.18
N HIS A 229 7.47 -5.42 -12.96
CA HIS A 229 6.34 -4.57 -13.31
C HIS A 229 6.31 -3.28 -12.49
N THR A 230 6.55 -3.40 -11.18
CA THR A 230 6.61 -2.26 -10.26
C THR A 230 7.83 -1.39 -10.56
N LEU A 231 8.99 -1.99 -10.81
CA LEU A 231 10.21 -1.27 -11.18
C LEU A 231 10.06 -0.46 -12.47
N VAL A 232 9.46 -1.05 -13.51
CA VAL A 232 9.22 -0.36 -14.78
C VAL A 232 8.23 0.79 -14.58
N LYS A 233 7.12 0.54 -13.89
CA LYS A 233 6.10 1.55 -13.59
C LYS A 233 6.69 2.72 -12.79
N MET A 234 7.51 2.43 -11.79
CA MET A 234 8.06 3.42 -10.86
C MET A 234 9.39 4.03 -11.29
N ASN A 235 9.92 3.69 -12.48
CA ASN A 235 11.27 4.09 -12.90
C ASN A 235 11.57 5.59 -12.68
N LYS A 236 10.59 6.44 -12.98
CA LYS A 236 10.68 7.91 -12.88
C LYS A 236 10.58 8.45 -11.45
N GLU A 237 10.12 7.64 -10.51
CA GLU A 237 9.86 8.00 -9.13
C GLU A 237 10.93 7.48 -8.16
N ILE A 238 11.96 6.79 -8.66
CA ILE A 238 13.03 6.21 -7.84
C ILE A 238 14.26 7.13 -7.89
N PRO A 239 14.71 7.70 -6.76
CA PRO A 239 15.91 8.53 -6.74
C PRO A 239 17.16 7.77 -7.17
N ARG A 240 18.04 8.44 -7.93
CA ARG A 240 19.30 7.84 -8.41
C ARG A 240 20.46 8.00 -7.44
N THR A 241 20.32 8.83 -6.41
CA THR A 241 21.32 9.04 -5.36
C THR A 241 20.86 8.38 -4.06
N MET A 242 21.81 7.85 -3.27
CA MET A 242 21.47 7.14 -2.05
C MET A 242 20.80 8.01 -0.97
N PRO A 243 21.20 9.28 -0.73
CA PRO A 243 20.53 10.11 0.28
C PRO A 243 19.02 10.21 0.06
N ASP A 244 18.60 10.47 -1.18
CA ASP A 244 17.17 10.59 -1.52
C ASP A 244 16.47 9.24 -1.56
N LEU A 245 17.16 8.19 -2.03
CA LEU A 245 16.62 6.84 -2.04
C LEU A 245 16.35 6.33 -0.62
N VAL A 246 17.25 6.60 0.33
CA VAL A 246 17.07 6.29 1.76
C VAL A 246 15.84 7.00 2.30
N ILE A 247 15.68 8.30 2.02
CA ILE A 247 14.51 9.07 2.45
C ILE A 247 13.23 8.46 1.88
N LYS A 248 13.22 8.08 0.60
CA LYS A 248 12.06 7.46 -0.04
C LYS A 248 11.74 6.07 0.54
N ILE A 249 12.75 5.24 0.81
CA ILE A 249 12.59 3.94 1.48
C ILE A 249 12.01 4.14 2.87
N GLN A 250 12.56 5.06 3.65
CA GLN A 250 12.09 5.37 4.99
C GLN A 250 10.65 5.89 4.97
N HIS A 251 10.31 6.80 4.05
CA HIS A 251 8.96 7.28 3.86
C HIS A 251 8.01 6.12 3.56
N CYS A 252 8.33 5.31 2.55
CA CYS A 252 7.51 4.17 2.14
C CYS A 252 7.30 3.20 3.31
N TYR A 253 8.37 2.83 4.00
CA TYR A 253 8.31 1.97 5.18
C TYR A 253 7.43 2.57 6.28
N ASN A 254 7.62 3.85 6.64
CA ASN A 254 6.85 4.49 7.69
C ASN A 254 5.37 4.63 7.34
N ARG A 255 5.05 4.90 6.08
CA ARG A 255 3.68 5.06 5.57
C ARG A 255 2.88 3.77 5.72
N TYR A 256 3.45 2.65 5.25
CA TYR A 256 2.73 1.38 5.12
C TYR A 256 2.97 0.40 6.27
N HIS A 257 4.11 0.52 6.97
CA HIS A 257 4.50 -0.46 7.98
C HIS A 257 4.77 0.19 9.32
N GLY A 258 5.70 1.15 9.40
CA GLY A 258 6.13 1.75 10.66
C GLY A 258 4.98 2.38 11.45
N SER A 259 4.12 3.15 10.80
CA SER A 259 2.97 3.79 11.46
C SER A 259 1.92 2.77 11.91
N ALA A 260 1.66 1.75 11.10
CA ALA A 260 0.73 0.69 11.47
C ALA A 260 1.27 -0.13 12.66
N ASP A 261 2.57 -0.44 12.67
CA ASP A 261 3.20 -1.23 13.71
C ASP A 261 3.24 -0.47 15.06
N ARG A 262 3.42 0.86 15.04
CA ARG A 262 3.28 1.73 16.23
C ARG A 262 1.88 1.74 16.81
N GLN A 263 0.86 1.46 16.00
CA GLN A 263 -0.52 1.39 16.47
C GLN A 263 -0.86 0.05 17.13
N ARG A 264 -0.17 -1.04 16.81
CA ARG A 264 -0.43 -2.38 17.35
C ARG A 264 -0.48 -2.49 18.88
N PRO A 265 0.37 -1.82 19.68
CA PRO A 265 0.27 -1.87 21.15
C PRO A 265 -0.85 -1.01 21.76
N ILE A 266 -1.44 -0.06 21.02
CA ILE A 266 -2.41 0.91 21.57
C ILE A 266 -3.83 0.32 21.61
N VAL A 267 -4.47 0.21 22.77
CA VAL A 267 -5.88 -0.23 22.84
C VAL A 267 -6.79 0.78 22.13
N TRP A 268 -7.63 0.30 21.21
CA TRP A 268 -8.51 1.13 20.40
C TRP A 268 -9.93 1.13 20.97
N ASP A 269 -10.43 2.30 21.28
CA ASP A 269 -11.87 2.58 21.38
C ASP A 269 -12.38 3.14 20.04
N LYS A 270 -13.69 3.34 19.95
CA LYS A 270 -14.34 3.89 18.76
C LYS A 270 -13.78 5.25 18.34
N ASP A 271 -13.36 6.08 19.30
CA ASP A 271 -12.82 7.41 19.01
C ASP A 271 -11.42 7.31 18.40
N LYS A 272 -10.56 6.45 18.93
CA LYS A 272 -9.25 6.17 18.34
C LYS A 272 -9.35 5.51 16.97
N LEU A 273 -10.30 4.59 16.77
CA LEU A 273 -10.59 4.06 15.42
C LEU A 273 -11.00 5.20 14.48
N THR A 274 -11.90 6.09 14.92
CA THR A 274 -12.34 7.27 14.15
C THR A 274 -11.15 8.15 13.77
N GLN A 275 -10.28 8.46 14.72
CA GLN A 275 -9.07 9.26 14.49
C GLN A 275 -8.14 8.56 13.49
N TYR A 276 -7.94 7.25 13.62
CA TYR A 276 -7.11 6.49 12.68
C TYR A 276 -7.69 6.50 11.27
N LEU A 277 -8.99 6.27 11.10
CA LEU A 277 -9.63 6.28 9.78
C LEU A 277 -9.55 7.65 9.11
N LYS A 278 -9.62 8.75 9.87
CA LYS A 278 -9.49 10.11 9.34
C LYS A 278 -8.05 10.51 9.00
N HIS A 279 -7.07 10.02 9.74
CA HIS A 279 -5.72 10.62 9.76
C HIS A 279 -4.56 9.65 9.52
N ASN A 280 -4.82 8.38 9.18
CA ASN A 280 -3.73 7.46 8.83
C ASN A 280 -3.04 7.87 7.50
N LEU A 281 -1.82 7.36 7.30
CA LEU A 281 -0.98 7.69 6.14
C LEU A 281 -1.28 6.85 4.90
N ILE A 282 -2.07 5.78 5.04
CA ILE A 282 -2.37 4.85 3.95
C ILE A 282 -3.52 5.40 3.13
N ARG A 283 -4.65 5.63 3.79
CA ARG A 283 -5.93 6.00 3.20
C ARG A 283 -6.80 6.73 4.20
N GLN A 284 -7.02 8.01 3.97
CA GLN A 284 -7.88 8.84 4.80
C GLN A 284 -9.33 8.76 4.34
N TYR A 285 -10.22 8.62 5.30
CA TYR A 285 -11.66 8.54 5.08
C TYR A 285 -12.37 9.77 5.66
N SER A 286 -13.39 10.24 4.94
CA SER A 286 -14.29 11.29 5.42
C SER A 286 -15.64 10.70 5.79
N THR A 287 -16.26 11.18 6.86
CA THR A 287 -17.62 10.82 7.28
C THR A 287 -18.72 11.41 6.39
N THR A 288 -18.34 12.19 5.39
CA THR A 288 -19.27 12.88 4.48
C THR A 288 -19.04 12.51 3.02
N ARG A 289 -18.25 11.47 2.74
CA ARG A 289 -17.99 11.06 1.36
C ARG A 289 -19.26 10.57 0.68
N TYR A 290 -20.08 9.81 1.40
CA TYR A 290 -21.37 9.34 0.91
C TYR A 290 -22.49 10.00 1.72
N PRO A 291 -23.51 10.59 1.08
CA PRO A 291 -24.61 11.19 1.82
C PRO A 291 -25.45 10.08 2.50
N PRO A 292 -26.05 10.34 3.67
CA PRO A 292 -26.92 9.40 4.39
C PRO A 292 -28.29 9.27 3.71
N THR A 293 -28.32 8.73 2.49
CA THR A 293 -29.53 8.46 1.73
C THR A 293 -30.04 7.05 1.99
N LYS A 294 -31.35 6.82 1.76
CA LYS A 294 -31.95 5.48 1.85
C LYS A 294 -31.21 4.44 1.01
N GLU A 295 -30.82 4.81 -0.21
CA GLU A 295 -30.06 3.96 -1.13
C GLU A 295 -28.70 3.53 -0.55
N ASN A 296 -27.96 4.45 0.07
CA ASN A 296 -26.69 4.11 0.72
C ASN A 296 -26.89 3.23 1.96
N PHE A 297 -27.95 3.44 2.73
CA PHE A 297 -28.30 2.55 3.83
C PHE A 297 -28.68 1.15 3.35
N GLU A 298 -29.52 1.03 2.32
CA GLU A 298 -29.90 -0.24 1.69
C GLU A 298 -28.67 -1.01 1.20
N ARG A 299 -27.65 -0.32 0.66
CA ARG A 299 -26.37 -0.94 0.28
C ARG A 299 -25.60 -1.50 1.47
N ILE A 300 -25.51 -0.75 2.58
CA ILE A 300 -24.82 -1.25 3.78
C ILE A 300 -25.59 -2.43 4.38
N ILE A 301 -26.93 -2.40 4.35
CA ILE A 301 -27.78 -3.53 4.76
C ILE A 301 -27.52 -4.75 3.87
N ALA A 302 -27.50 -4.57 2.55
CA ALA A 302 -27.22 -5.66 1.60
C ALA A 302 -25.83 -6.27 1.82
N LEU A 303 -24.80 -5.45 2.05
CA LEU A 303 -23.47 -5.92 2.45
C LEU A 303 -23.50 -6.70 3.75
N SER A 304 -24.24 -6.21 4.74
CA SER A 304 -24.36 -6.86 6.04
C SER A 304 -25.05 -8.22 5.93
N LYS A 305 -26.09 -8.32 5.08
CA LYS A 305 -26.74 -9.59 4.73
C LYS A 305 -25.76 -10.55 4.06
N ASN A 306 -24.95 -10.08 3.11
CA ASN A 306 -23.91 -10.89 2.49
C ASN A 306 -22.88 -11.40 3.49
N GLY A 307 -22.38 -10.54 4.39
CA GLY A 307 -21.47 -10.93 5.46
C GLY A 307 -22.08 -11.97 6.41
N MET A 308 -23.34 -11.80 6.80
CA MET A 308 -24.08 -12.79 7.60
C MET A 308 -24.27 -14.11 6.86
N MET A 309 -24.51 -14.10 5.54
CA MET A 309 -24.62 -15.34 4.75
C MET A 309 -23.32 -16.16 4.76
N ILE A 310 -22.15 -15.52 4.74
CA ILE A 310 -20.85 -16.21 4.87
C ILE A 310 -20.79 -16.97 6.20
N VAL A 311 -21.20 -16.32 7.28
CA VAL A 311 -21.27 -16.95 8.61
C VAL A 311 -22.28 -18.09 8.62
N HIS A 312 -23.52 -17.86 8.19
CA HIS A 312 -24.59 -18.86 8.25
C HIS A 312 -24.23 -20.14 7.47
N ARG A 313 -23.65 -20.01 6.27
CA ARG A 313 -23.23 -21.15 5.45
C ARG A 313 -22.14 -21.99 6.11
N THR A 314 -21.37 -21.42 7.04
CA THR A 314 -20.17 -22.05 7.61
C THR A 314 -20.34 -22.52 9.05
N THR A 315 -21.28 -21.94 9.81
CA THR A 315 -21.47 -22.26 11.24
C THR A 315 -22.78 -22.97 11.56
N SER A 316 -23.73 -23.04 10.61
CA SER A 316 -25.09 -23.57 10.84
C SER A 316 -25.85 -22.90 12.00
N THR A 317 -25.40 -21.73 12.47
CA THR A 317 -26.06 -20.95 13.53
C THR A 317 -27.18 -20.12 12.94
N TYR A 318 -28.39 -20.18 13.52
CA TYR A 318 -29.61 -19.52 13.02
C TYR A 318 -29.96 -18.20 13.72
N ASP A 319 -29.03 -17.58 14.43
CA ASP A 319 -29.38 -16.43 15.26
C ASP A 319 -29.61 -15.15 14.46
N ASN A 320 -30.78 -14.55 14.68
CA ASN A 320 -31.19 -13.19 14.36
C ASN A 320 -30.88 -12.71 12.93
N PRO A 321 -31.69 -13.12 11.93
CA PRO A 321 -31.57 -12.57 10.58
C PRO A 321 -31.72 -11.04 10.60
N ILE A 322 -30.98 -10.39 9.72
CA ILE A 322 -31.15 -8.97 9.42
C ILE A 322 -32.52 -8.80 8.75
N ASN A 323 -33.41 -8.04 9.39
CA ASN A 323 -34.73 -7.72 8.85
C ASN A 323 -34.62 -6.48 7.96
N ASP A 324 -35.38 -6.43 6.88
CA ASP A 324 -35.46 -5.26 5.99
C ASP A 324 -36.02 -4.02 6.68
N THR A 325 -36.68 -4.19 7.83
CA THR A 325 -37.18 -3.08 8.65
C THR A 325 -36.19 -2.60 9.72
N ASP A 326 -35.04 -3.26 9.89
CA ASP A 326 -34.05 -2.86 10.91
C ASP A 326 -33.40 -1.52 10.55
N SER A 327 -33.12 -0.69 11.56
CA SER A 327 -32.27 0.49 11.34
C SER A 327 -30.84 0.05 11.04
N ILE A 328 -30.08 0.91 10.37
CA ILE A 328 -28.72 0.56 9.98
C ILE A 328 -27.80 0.27 11.17
N GLU A 329 -27.98 0.99 12.29
CA GLU A 329 -27.26 0.75 13.54
C GLU A 329 -27.58 -0.62 14.14
N VAL A 330 -28.85 -1.03 14.11
CA VAL A 330 -29.27 -2.36 14.56
C VAL A 330 -28.64 -3.44 13.68
N VAL A 331 -28.57 -3.22 12.36
CA VAL A 331 -27.91 -4.14 11.43
C VAL A 331 -26.41 -4.27 11.73
N ILE A 332 -25.71 -3.16 11.95
CA ILE A 332 -24.29 -3.14 12.33
C ILE A 332 -24.05 -3.84 13.68
N GLU A 333 -24.95 -3.64 14.65
CA GLU A 333 -24.88 -4.33 15.93
C GLU A 333 -25.08 -5.84 15.77
N LYS A 334 -26.10 -6.28 15.00
CA LYS A 334 -26.40 -7.69 14.76
C LYS A 334 -25.22 -8.41 14.11
N ILE A 335 -24.68 -7.87 13.01
CA ILE A 335 -23.50 -8.47 12.38
C ILE A 335 -22.32 -8.49 13.36
N GLY A 336 -22.14 -7.40 14.13
CA GLY A 336 -21.05 -7.31 15.09
C GLY A 336 -21.08 -8.37 16.18
N ARG A 337 -22.26 -8.62 16.75
CA ARG A 337 -22.50 -9.67 17.76
C ARG A 337 -22.31 -11.08 17.20
N THR A 338 -22.65 -11.29 15.93
CA THR A 338 -22.49 -12.58 15.28
C THR A 338 -21.01 -12.90 15.01
N VAL A 339 -20.28 -11.96 14.41
CA VAL A 339 -18.90 -12.21 13.95
C VAL A 339 -17.86 -12.22 15.08
N ILE A 340 -18.12 -11.54 16.20
CA ILE A 340 -17.14 -11.46 17.30
C ILE A 340 -16.80 -12.84 17.88
N GLN A 341 -17.77 -13.76 17.93
CA GLN A 341 -17.57 -15.13 18.41
C GLN A 341 -16.71 -15.96 17.46
N LEU A 342 -16.63 -15.53 16.20
CA LEU A 342 -15.94 -16.24 15.13
C LEU A 342 -14.58 -15.62 14.80
N TRP A 343 -14.29 -14.44 15.35
CA TRP A 343 -13.10 -13.64 15.01
C TRP A 343 -11.76 -14.34 15.30
N LYS A 344 -11.74 -15.32 16.21
CA LYS A 344 -10.53 -16.08 16.56
C LYS A 344 -10.36 -17.35 15.72
N LYS A 345 -11.31 -17.70 14.85
CA LYS A 345 -11.20 -18.89 14.01
C LYS A 345 -10.11 -18.68 12.96
N LYS A 346 -9.28 -19.72 12.75
CA LYS A 346 -8.17 -19.73 11.78
C LYS A 346 -8.55 -20.59 10.58
N VAL A 347 -9.53 -20.12 9.82
CA VAL A 347 -10.10 -20.81 8.65
C VAL A 347 -10.31 -19.78 7.54
N ALA A 348 -10.15 -20.19 6.27
CA ALA A 348 -10.16 -19.26 5.14
C ALA A 348 -11.39 -18.33 5.11
N TRP A 349 -12.59 -18.86 5.34
CA TRP A 349 -13.82 -18.05 5.34
C TRP A 349 -13.88 -16.99 6.45
N ALA A 350 -13.11 -17.17 7.54
CA ALA A 350 -13.05 -16.19 8.62
C ALA A 350 -12.31 -14.92 8.18
N ASP A 351 -11.31 -15.05 7.29
CA ASP A 351 -10.63 -13.91 6.69
C ASP A 351 -11.59 -13.13 5.79
N ASP A 352 -12.39 -13.83 4.96
CA ASP A 352 -13.43 -13.19 4.12
C ASP A 352 -14.47 -12.45 4.97
N MET A 353 -14.90 -13.05 6.07
CA MET A 353 -15.80 -12.42 7.05
C MET A 353 -15.17 -11.15 7.65
N MET A 354 -13.90 -11.20 8.05
CA MET A 354 -13.19 -10.03 8.61
C MET A 354 -13.10 -8.89 7.61
N LEU A 355 -12.77 -9.18 6.36
CA LEU A 355 -12.71 -8.19 5.28
C LEU A 355 -14.09 -7.57 4.99
N ALA A 356 -15.15 -8.39 4.98
CA ALA A 356 -16.52 -7.91 4.81
C ALA A 356 -16.96 -6.97 5.95
N VAL A 357 -16.65 -7.32 7.20
CA VAL A 357 -16.97 -6.48 8.37
C VAL A 357 -16.20 -5.16 8.31
N LEU A 358 -14.93 -5.18 7.89
CA LEU A 358 -14.16 -3.96 7.66
C LEU A 358 -14.81 -3.10 6.57
N GLU A 359 -15.20 -3.68 5.44
CA GLU A 359 -15.86 -2.95 4.36
C GLU A 359 -17.17 -2.28 4.82
N ILE A 360 -18.02 -3.01 5.55
CA ILE A 360 -19.26 -2.48 6.14
C ILE A 360 -18.96 -1.33 7.09
N THR A 361 -17.96 -1.50 7.96
CA THR A 361 -17.54 -0.48 8.94
C THR A 361 -17.08 0.80 8.22
N LEU A 362 -16.27 0.66 7.16
CA LEU A 362 -15.76 1.78 6.39
C LEU A 362 -16.89 2.50 5.63
N LEU A 363 -17.79 1.77 5.00
CA LEU A 363 -18.90 2.37 4.26
C LEU A 363 -19.87 3.10 5.21
N ALA A 364 -20.18 2.49 6.36
CA ALA A 364 -20.98 3.12 7.40
C ALA A 364 -20.32 4.37 7.96
N PHE A 365 -19.01 4.33 8.20
CA PHE A 365 -18.21 5.47 8.63
C PHE A 365 -18.30 6.61 7.62
N GLN A 366 -18.10 6.30 6.34
CA GLN A 366 -18.09 7.30 5.27
C GLN A 366 -19.46 7.90 4.93
N THR A 367 -20.52 7.21 5.36
CA THR A 367 -21.92 7.68 5.28
C THR A 367 -22.30 8.58 6.47
N GLY A 368 -21.44 8.67 7.49
CA GLY A 368 -21.67 9.51 8.67
C GLY A 368 -22.53 8.86 9.73
N ILE A 369 -22.70 7.53 9.69
CA ILE A 369 -23.46 6.79 10.72
C ILE A 369 -22.72 6.89 12.04
N SER A 370 -23.40 7.37 13.08
CA SER A 370 -22.77 7.60 14.37
C SER A 370 -22.25 6.30 14.97
N ASN A 371 -23.01 5.21 14.90
CA ASN A 371 -22.60 3.87 15.38
C ASN A 371 -22.14 2.98 14.24
N TYR A 372 -21.19 3.48 13.44
CA TYR A 372 -20.63 2.78 12.29
C TYR A 372 -19.86 1.49 12.64
N VAL A 373 -19.60 1.22 13.93
CA VAL A 373 -18.92 0.04 14.43
C VAL A 373 -19.60 -0.44 15.72
N TYR A 374 -19.74 -1.76 15.87
CA TYR A 374 -20.12 -2.38 17.14
C TYR A 374 -18.93 -2.29 18.12
N PRO A 375 -19.02 -1.56 19.25
CA PRO A 375 -17.84 -1.21 20.05
C PRO A 375 -16.95 -2.40 20.48
N PRO A 376 -17.49 -3.56 20.88
CA PRO A 376 -16.68 -4.74 21.22
C PRO A 376 -15.83 -5.30 20.08
N LEU A 377 -16.13 -4.95 18.82
CA LEU A 377 -15.32 -5.33 17.67
C LEU A 377 -14.15 -4.39 17.39
N THR A 378 -14.02 -3.26 18.08
CA THR A 378 -12.99 -2.26 17.74
C THR A 378 -11.58 -2.85 17.81
N ASP A 379 -11.25 -3.56 18.89
CA ASP A 379 -9.94 -4.21 19.04
C ASP A 379 -9.74 -5.37 18.06
N CYS A 380 -10.83 -6.07 17.70
CA CYS A 380 -10.82 -7.13 16.70
C CYS A 380 -10.52 -6.57 15.30
N LEU A 381 -11.21 -5.49 14.93
CA LEU A 381 -11.08 -4.78 13.65
C LEU A 381 -9.74 -4.09 13.50
N LYS A 382 -9.15 -3.59 14.58
CA LYS A 382 -7.84 -2.93 14.56
C LYS A 382 -6.82 -3.70 13.75
N LYS A 383 -6.67 -5.00 13.99
CA LYS A 383 -5.70 -5.83 13.25
C LYS A 383 -5.98 -5.80 11.74
N VAL A 384 -7.24 -5.98 11.36
CA VAL A 384 -7.67 -6.02 9.96
C VAL A 384 -7.46 -4.66 9.29
N VAL A 385 -7.81 -3.57 9.98
CA VAL A 385 -7.56 -2.19 9.53
C VAL A 385 -6.06 -1.98 9.27
N LEU A 386 -5.21 -2.29 10.25
CA LEU A 386 -3.77 -2.08 10.13
C LEU A 386 -3.11 -2.94 9.05
N ASP A 387 -3.67 -4.10 8.73
CA ASP A 387 -3.10 -5.06 7.78
C ASP A 387 -3.68 -4.92 6.36
N SER A 388 -4.86 -4.31 6.18
CA SER A 388 -5.64 -4.45 4.93
C SER A 388 -6.00 -3.14 4.23
N LEU A 389 -5.88 -1.97 4.86
CA LEU A 389 -6.33 -0.70 4.28
C LEU A 389 -5.72 -0.33 2.92
N GLU A 390 -4.59 -0.93 2.58
CA GLU A 390 -3.89 -0.73 1.32
C GLU A 390 -4.59 -1.40 0.13
N TYR A 391 -5.40 -2.43 0.35
CA TYR A 391 -6.00 -3.18 -0.74
C TYR A 391 -6.95 -2.30 -1.56
N PRO A 392 -6.93 -2.44 -2.90
CA PRO A 392 -7.85 -1.72 -3.79
C PRO A 392 -9.32 -1.95 -3.46
N LEU A 393 -9.66 -3.07 -2.83
CA LEU A 393 -11.03 -3.43 -2.45
C LEU A 393 -11.67 -2.45 -1.45
N PHE A 394 -10.88 -1.60 -0.78
CA PHE A 394 -11.37 -0.53 0.09
C PHE A 394 -11.36 0.86 -0.60
N ILE A 395 -11.15 0.90 -1.92
CA ILE A 395 -11.37 2.07 -2.76
C ILE A 395 -12.81 2.03 -3.27
N PHE A 396 -13.72 2.57 -2.49
CA PHE A 396 -15.07 2.83 -2.99
C PHE A 396 -15.00 3.87 -4.11
N GLY A 397 -15.61 3.58 -5.26
CA GLY A 397 -15.74 4.54 -6.36
C GLY A 397 -16.69 5.69 -6.01
N ASP A 398 -16.81 6.67 -6.90
CA ASP A 398 -17.82 7.74 -6.73
C ASP A 398 -19.25 7.18 -6.84
N ASP A 399 -19.39 6.11 -7.63
CA ASP A 399 -20.60 5.31 -7.68
C ASP A 399 -20.39 3.96 -6.98
N LEU A 400 -21.10 3.76 -5.87
CA LEU A 400 -21.10 2.51 -5.14
C LEU A 400 -21.71 1.35 -5.95
N ASN A 401 -22.56 1.61 -6.95
CA ASN A 401 -23.16 0.56 -7.78
C ASN A 401 -22.12 -0.23 -8.58
N ILE A 402 -21.09 0.44 -9.07
CA ILE A 402 -20.05 -0.19 -9.91
C ILE A 402 -19.21 -1.15 -9.05
N HIS A 403 -18.91 -0.77 -7.81
CA HIS A 403 -18.04 -1.53 -6.90
C HIS A 403 -18.62 -2.89 -6.48
N PHE A 404 -19.95 -3.00 -6.36
CA PHE A 404 -20.62 -4.27 -6.01
C PHE A 404 -20.69 -5.26 -7.17
N SER A 405 -20.84 -4.75 -8.40
CA SER A 405 -21.02 -5.59 -9.59
C SER A 405 -19.75 -6.32 -10.05
N SER A 406 -18.57 -5.79 -9.74
CA SER A 406 -17.29 -6.40 -10.14
C SER A 406 -16.87 -7.56 -9.24
N ARG A 407 -17.32 -7.60 -7.98
CA ARG A 407 -16.93 -8.65 -7.01
C ARG A 407 -17.73 -9.94 -7.14
N THR A 408 -18.98 -9.86 -7.57
CA THR A 408 -19.82 -11.05 -7.78
C THR A 408 -19.44 -11.86 -9.02
N ARG A 409 -18.56 -11.33 -9.88
CA ARG A 409 -18.11 -11.98 -11.11
C ARG A 409 -16.72 -12.64 -11.02
N SER A 410 -16.01 -12.47 -9.90
CA SER A 410 -14.64 -12.94 -9.71
C SER A 410 -14.50 -14.14 -8.75
N ASN A 411 -15.62 -14.63 -8.22
CA ASN A 411 -15.75 -15.93 -7.54
C ASN A 411 -16.66 -16.81 -8.41
#